data_AF-F8Q5L3-F1
#
_entry.id   AF-F8Q5L3-F1
#
_cell.length_a   1.000
_cell.length_b   1.000
_cell.length_c   1.000
_cell.angle_alpha   90.00
_cell.angle_beta   90.00
_cell.angle_gamma   90.00
#
_symmetry.space_group_name_H-M   'P 1'
#
loop_
_entity.id
_entity.type
_entity.pdbx_description
1 polymer ?
#
loop_
_entity_poly.entity_id
_entity_poly.type
_entity_poly.pdbx_seq_one_letter_code
_entity_poly.pdbx_strand_id
1 'polypeptide(L)'
;MRGIVCAVAVGRLRSTSTSSPSKKSQKQAQKGDNALILDPCEDELSSLDGSGCFAFLFATGLSASSEDHSLDTPGCDLVWNNWQSLTTFDEPELMRATELAKAGAKEVWRRIKESVQRMGMPSSKELDEWKDSKFQTASAEKQVHNMDEDESESDDDEDDVKMEI
;
A
#
# COMPACT_ATOMS: atom_id res chain seq x y z
N MET A 1 10.77 -9.06 -5.58
CA MET A 1 9.34 -9.15 -5.16
C MET A 1 8.47 -8.72 -6.33
N ARG A 2 7.36 -9.41 -6.64
CA ARG A 2 6.51 -9.13 -7.82
C ARG A 2 5.53 -7.97 -7.62
N GLY A 3 5.32 -7.53 -6.38
CA GLY A 3 4.41 -6.45 -6.00
C GLY A 3 4.19 -6.45 -4.49
N ILE A 4 3.25 -5.62 -4.04
CA ILE A 4 2.83 -5.51 -2.63
C ILE A 4 1.41 -6.08 -2.52
N VAL A 5 1.18 -6.95 -1.55
CA VAL A 5 -0.16 -7.48 -1.28
C VAL A 5 -0.79 -6.69 -0.14
N CYS A 6 -1.99 -6.16 -0.35
CA CYS A 6 -2.79 -5.52 0.69
C CYS A 6 -4.08 -6.31 0.88
N ALA A 7 -4.38 -6.67 2.13
CA ALA A 7 -5.58 -7.39 2.51
C ALA A 7 -6.46 -6.51 3.39
N VAL A 8 -7.78 -6.57 3.16
CA VAL A 8 -8.78 -5.84 3.94
C VAL A 8 -9.96 -6.72 4.24
N ALA A 9 -10.58 -6.50 5.40
CA ALA A 9 -11.84 -7.13 5.78
C ALA A 9 -13.02 -6.26 5.33
N VAL A 10 -14.10 -6.89 4.89
CA VAL A 10 -15.38 -6.25 4.59
C VAL A 10 -16.47 -7.00 5.33
N GLY A 11 -17.41 -6.27 5.91
CA GLY A 11 -18.61 -6.80 6.55
C GLY A 11 -19.88 -6.34 5.85
N ARG A 12 -20.94 -7.14 5.91
CA ARG A 12 -22.29 -6.78 5.49
C ARG A 12 -23.20 -6.74 6.70
N LEU A 13 -23.82 -5.58 6.93
CA LEU A 13 -24.73 -5.35 8.04
C LEU A 13 -26.08 -6.02 7.77
N ARG A 14 -26.63 -6.63 8.82
CA ARG A 14 -27.98 -7.20 8.79
C ARG A 14 -29.01 -6.10 8.57
N SER A 15 -29.81 -6.19 7.50
CA SER A 15 -30.97 -5.30 7.32
C SER A 15 -31.97 -5.50 8.45
N THR A 16 -32.02 -4.58 9.40
CA THR A 16 -33.12 -4.51 10.37
C THR A 16 -34.30 -3.83 9.69
N SER A 17 -35.25 -4.61 9.18
CA SER A 17 -36.49 -4.15 8.55
C SER A 17 -37.48 -3.49 9.53
N THR A 18 -36.99 -2.68 10.48
CA THR A 18 -37.79 -2.00 11.51
C THR A 18 -37.93 -0.50 11.32
N SER A 19 -37.39 0.10 10.25
CA SER A 19 -37.75 1.48 9.90
C SER A 19 -39.15 1.51 9.29
N SER A 20 -40.13 1.89 10.12
CA SER A 20 -41.46 2.36 9.73
C SER A 20 -41.43 3.09 8.38
N PRO A 21 -42.36 2.82 7.45
CA PRO A 21 -42.39 3.48 6.16
C PRO A 21 -42.69 4.97 6.36
N SER A 22 -41.65 5.80 6.44
CA SER A 22 -41.77 7.24 6.32
C SER A 22 -42.15 7.54 4.87
N LYS A 23 -43.47 7.57 4.64
CA LYS A 23 -44.12 8.02 3.41
C LYS A 23 -43.56 9.40 3.04
N LYS A 24 -42.66 9.46 2.05
CA LYS A 24 -42.41 10.57 1.08
C LYS A 24 -40.98 10.49 0.56
N SER A 25 -40.72 9.53 -0.34
CA SER A 25 -39.75 9.61 -1.44
C SER A 25 -39.80 8.30 -2.20
N GLN A 26 -40.87 8.15 -2.96
CA GLN A 26 -41.10 7.00 -3.82
C GLN A 26 -40.33 7.23 -5.13
N LYS A 27 -39.05 6.83 -5.14
CA LYS A 27 -38.29 6.62 -6.37
C LYS A 27 -37.54 5.29 -6.19
N GLN A 28 -38.21 4.21 -6.64
CA GLN A 28 -37.70 2.83 -6.74
C GLN A 28 -36.75 2.38 -5.62
N ALA A 29 -37.32 1.93 -4.50
CA ALA A 29 -36.60 1.08 -3.57
C ALA A 29 -36.34 -0.27 -4.24
N GLN A 30 -35.13 -0.48 -4.77
CA GLN A 30 -34.62 -1.81 -5.03
C GLN A 30 -34.57 -2.58 -3.71
N LYS A 31 -34.84 -3.88 -3.81
CA LYS A 31 -34.93 -4.85 -2.74
C LYS A 31 -33.63 -4.87 -1.90
N GLY A 32 -33.65 -4.20 -0.75
CA GLY A 32 -32.74 -4.43 0.38
C GLY A 32 -31.25 -4.26 0.08
N ASP A 33 -30.80 -3.03 -0.12
CA ASP A 33 -29.36 -2.74 -0.11
C ASP A 33 -28.80 -2.89 1.31
N ASN A 34 -28.33 -4.08 1.64
CA ASN A 34 -27.57 -4.31 2.87
C ASN A 34 -26.29 -3.45 2.83
N ALA A 35 -26.06 -2.67 3.88
CA ALA A 35 -24.90 -1.81 3.97
C ALA A 35 -23.61 -2.63 4.14
N LEU A 36 -22.56 -2.24 3.42
CA LEU A 36 -21.22 -2.83 3.51
C LEU A 36 -20.31 -1.89 4.30
N ILE A 37 -19.47 -2.46 5.17
CA ILE A 37 -18.49 -1.73 5.98
C ILE A 37 -17.09 -2.30 5.76
N LEU A 38 -16.09 -1.41 5.77
CA LEU A 38 -14.68 -1.76 5.60
C LEU A 38 -14.02 -1.85 6.98
N ASP A 39 -13.22 -2.89 7.19
CA ASP A 39 -12.47 -3.17 8.42
C ASP A 39 -13.33 -3.13 9.69
N PRO A 40 -14.34 -4.02 9.82
CA PRO A 40 -15.25 -4.01 10.95
C PRO A 40 -14.51 -4.26 12.27
N CYS A 41 -14.85 -3.49 13.30
CA CYS A 41 -14.32 -3.70 14.64
C CYS A 41 -15.05 -4.82 15.38
N GLU A 42 -14.51 -5.27 16.52
CA GLU A 42 -15.06 -6.41 17.28
C GLU A 42 -16.54 -6.21 17.67
N ASP A 43 -16.93 -4.98 18.00
CA ASP A 43 -18.31 -4.64 18.37
C ASP A 43 -19.28 -4.79 17.19
N GLU A 44 -18.81 -4.51 15.97
CA GLU A 44 -19.62 -4.57 14.74
C GLU A 44 -19.85 -6.00 14.26
N LEU A 45 -18.96 -6.95 14.61
CA LEU A 45 -19.02 -8.35 14.15
C LEU A 45 -20.36 -9.02 14.46
N SER A 46 -20.97 -8.70 15.62
CA SER A 46 -22.25 -9.26 16.05
C SER A 46 -23.44 -8.83 15.16
N SER A 47 -23.29 -7.69 14.48
CA SER A 47 -24.31 -7.07 13.62
C SER A 47 -24.19 -7.50 12.16
N LEU A 48 -23.14 -8.26 11.82
CA LEU A 48 -22.90 -8.73 10.48
C LEU A 48 -23.76 -9.97 10.15
N ASP A 49 -24.20 -10.05 8.90
CA ASP A 49 -24.76 -11.26 8.31
C ASP A 49 -23.96 -11.75 7.11
N GLY A 50 -22.89 -11.04 6.75
CA GLY A 50 -21.88 -11.46 5.80
C GLY A 50 -20.54 -10.81 6.11
N SER A 51 -19.45 -11.48 5.77
CA SER A 51 -18.09 -10.96 5.94
C SER A 51 -17.12 -11.68 5.04
N GLY A 52 -15.99 -11.06 4.77
CA GLY A 52 -14.89 -11.70 4.08
C GLY A 52 -13.65 -10.83 4.10
N CYS A 53 -12.54 -11.45 3.79
CA CYS A 53 -11.28 -10.79 3.54
C CYS A 53 -10.98 -10.88 2.04
N PHE A 54 -10.45 -9.79 1.51
CA PHE A 54 -10.04 -9.66 0.12
C PHE A 54 -8.58 -9.23 0.10
N ALA A 55 -7.78 -9.88 -0.73
CA ALA A 55 -6.38 -9.56 -0.91
C ALA A 55 -6.12 -9.12 -2.36
N PHE A 56 -5.44 -7.99 -2.50
CA PHE A 56 -5.10 -7.38 -3.78
C PHE A 56 -3.58 -7.28 -3.94
N LEU A 57 -3.08 -7.68 -5.11
CA LEU A 57 -1.68 -7.50 -5.50
C LEU A 57 -1.55 -6.18 -6.27
N PHE A 58 -0.66 -5.32 -5.79
CA PHE A 58 -0.31 -4.03 -6.40
C PHE A 58 1.04 -4.14 -7.11
N ALA A 59 1.08 -3.90 -8.42
CA ALA A 59 2.31 -3.96 -9.22
C ALA A 59 2.23 -3.09 -10.48
N THR A 60 3.40 -2.59 -10.95
CA THR A 60 3.50 -1.66 -12.09
C THR A 60 3.12 -2.26 -13.44
N GLY A 61 3.11 -3.58 -13.57
CA GLY A 61 2.70 -4.30 -14.78
C GLY A 61 1.21 -4.65 -14.84
N LEU A 62 0.44 -4.32 -13.81
CA LEU A 62 -1.00 -4.58 -13.78
C LEU A 62 -1.73 -3.38 -14.39
N SER A 63 -2.76 -3.67 -15.19
CA SER A 63 -3.56 -2.60 -15.80
C SER A 63 -4.29 -1.84 -14.72
N ALA A 64 -3.99 -0.55 -14.58
CA ALA A 64 -4.86 0.34 -13.82
C ALA A 64 -6.18 0.41 -14.60
N SER A 65 -7.27 -0.10 -14.01
CA SER A 65 -8.61 0.09 -14.56
C SER A 65 -8.80 1.57 -14.86
N SER A 66 -9.26 1.90 -16.07
CA SER A 66 -9.26 3.24 -16.70
C SER A 66 -9.93 4.38 -15.90
N GLU A 67 -10.52 4.06 -14.74
CA GLU A 67 -11.21 4.98 -13.85
C GLU A 67 -10.35 5.46 -12.67
N ASP A 68 -9.15 4.90 -12.47
CA ASP A 68 -8.25 5.29 -11.38
C ASP A 68 -6.84 5.61 -11.90
N HIS A 69 -6.75 6.70 -12.66
CA HIS A 69 -5.49 7.30 -13.08
C HIS A 69 -4.95 8.27 -12.02
N SER A 70 -5.02 7.91 -10.74
CA SER A 70 -4.09 8.53 -9.79
C SER A 70 -2.70 8.05 -10.17
N LEU A 71 -1.87 8.95 -10.72
CA LEU A 71 -0.50 8.64 -11.18
C LEU A 71 0.40 7.99 -10.10
N ASP A 72 -0.06 7.98 -8.85
CA ASP A 72 0.72 7.58 -7.69
C ASP A 72 0.41 6.16 -7.16
N THR A 73 -0.63 5.48 -7.67
CA THR A 73 -0.99 4.11 -7.27
C THR A 73 -0.87 3.14 -8.45
N PRO A 74 -0.10 2.04 -8.35
CA PRO A 74 -0.01 1.05 -9.42
C PRO A 74 -1.34 0.29 -9.61
N GLY A 75 -1.50 -0.35 -10.77
CA GLY A 75 -2.62 -1.26 -11.00
C GLY A 75 -2.68 -2.38 -9.95
N CYS A 76 -3.89 -2.88 -9.70
CA CYS A 76 -4.11 -3.91 -8.70
C CYS A 76 -5.09 -5.00 -9.17
N ASP A 77 -4.79 -6.25 -8.82
CA ASP A 77 -5.63 -7.41 -9.10
C ASP A 77 -6.05 -8.12 -7.81
N LEU A 78 -7.30 -8.59 -7.77
CA LEU A 78 -7.79 -9.44 -6.69
C LEU A 78 -7.12 -10.82 -6.82
N VAL A 79 -6.31 -11.20 -5.82
CA VAL A 79 -5.59 -12.49 -5.81
C VAL A 79 -6.25 -13.53 -4.91
N TRP A 80 -7.06 -13.09 -3.94
CA TRP A 80 -7.75 -13.98 -3.02
C TRP A 80 -8.95 -13.31 -2.37
N ASN A 81 -10.02 -14.07 -2.14
CA ASN A 81 -11.10 -13.66 -1.25
C ASN A 81 -11.76 -14.89 -0.60
N ASN A 82 -12.40 -14.69 0.55
CA ASN A 82 -13.21 -15.71 1.22
C ASN A 82 -14.59 -15.15 1.64
N TRP A 83 -15.22 -14.36 0.77
CA TRP A 83 -16.54 -13.78 1.06
C TRP A 83 -17.56 -14.86 1.43
N GLN A 84 -18.17 -14.70 2.59
CA GLN A 84 -19.16 -15.61 3.13
C GLN A 84 -20.33 -14.83 3.71
N SER A 85 -21.51 -15.44 3.70
CA SER A 85 -22.72 -14.84 4.22
C SER A 85 -23.58 -15.90 4.90
N LEU A 86 -24.19 -15.52 6.03
CA LEU A 86 -25.17 -16.33 6.77
C LEU A 86 -26.47 -16.49 5.97
N THR A 87 -26.75 -15.56 5.07
CA THR A 87 -27.87 -15.60 4.13
C THR A 87 -27.36 -15.78 2.70
N THR A 88 -28.26 -15.93 1.73
CA THR A 88 -27.87 -15.90 0.31
C THR A 88 -27.37 -14.52 -0.08
N PHE A 89 -26.26 -14.45 -0.83
CA PHE A 89 -25.80 -13.23 -1.50
C PHE A 89 -25.91 -13.39 -3.01
N ASP A 90 -26.00 -12.28 -3.73
CA ASP A 90 -26.00 -12.25 -5.19
C ASP A 90 -24.65 -11.75 -5.74
N GLU A 91 -24.43 -11.99 -7.03
CA GLU A 91 -23.21 -11.54 -7.72
C GLU A 91 -23.03 -10.01 -7.67
N PRO A 92 -24.08 -9.17 -7.82
CA PRO A 92 -23.98 -7.72 -7.60
C PRO A 92 -23.44 -7.34 -6.24
N GLU A 93 -23.85 -8.03 -5.17
CA GLU A 93 -23.32 -7.79 -3.83
C GLU A 93 -21.85 -8.13 -3.72
N LEU A 94 -21.41 -9.28 -4.24
CA LEU A 94 -20.00 -9.65 -4.25
C LEU A 94 -19.14 -8.62 -5.02
N MET A 95 -19.65 -8.10 -6.14
CA MET A 95 -18.99 -7.01 -6.86
C MET A 95 -18.87 -5.74 -6.00
N ARG A 96 -19.93 -5.34 -5.30
CA ARG A 96 -19.88 -4.17 -4.39
C ARG A 96 -18.90 -4.37 -3.23
N ALA A 97 -18.88 -5.56 -2.63
CA ALA A 97 -17.92 -5.90 -1.58
C ALA A 97 -16.47 -5.87 -2.10
N THR A 98 -16.26 -6.38 -3.31
CA THR A 98 -14.95 -6.36 -3.98
C THR A 98 -14.48 -4.94 -4.28
N GLU A 99 -15.34 -4.07 -4.80
CA GLU A 99 -14.98 -2.67 -5.08
C GLU A 99 -14.70 -1.89 -3.79
N LEU A 100 -15.50 -2.08 -2.74
CA LEU A 100 -15.23 -1.50 -1.43
C LEU A 100 -13.88 -1.96 -0.87
N ALA A 101 -13.59 -3.27 -0.98
CA ALA A 101 -12.33 -3.83 -0.56
C ALA A 101 -11.15 -3.29 -1.40
N LYS A 102 -11.31 -3.14 -2.71
CA LYS A 102 -10.30 -2.59 -3.61
C LYS A 102 -9.94 -1.15 -3.23
N ALA A 103 -10.93 -0.32 -2.92
CA ALA A 103 -10.72 1.04 -2.44
C ALA A 103 -9.97 1.07 -1.10
N GLY A 104 -10.35 0.20 -0.15
CA GLY A 104 -9.63 0.05 1.11
C GLY A 104 -8.19 -0.41 0.94
N ALA A 105 -7.95 -1.39 0.08
CA ALA A 105 -6.62 -1.93 -0.18
C ALA A 105 -5.68 -0.89 -0.82
N LYS A 106 -6.20 -0.02 -1.70
CA LYS A 106 -5.45 1.12 -2.27
C LYS A 106 -4.98 2.09 -1.17
N GLU A 107 -5.85 2.38 -0.22
CA GLU A 107 -5.54 3.27 0.90
C GLU A 107 -4.48 2.65 1.83
N VAL A 108 -4.57 1.35 2.10
CA VAL A 108 -3.54 0.59 2.83
C VAL A 108 -2.20 0.66 2.10
N TRP A 109 -2.19 0.42 0.79
CA TRP A 109 -0.98 0.51 -0.04
C TRP A 109 -0.32 1.88 0.06
N ARG A 110 -1.11 2.96 -0.06
CA ARG A 110 -0.62 4.34 0.05
C ARG A 110 0.01 4.60 1.42
N ARG A 111 -0.66 4.18 2.49
CA ARG A 111 -0.15 4.31 3.87
C ARG A 111 1.14 3.52 4.10
N ILE A 112 1.27 2.33 3.52
CA ILE A 112 2.51 1.53 3.56
C ILE A 112 3.64 2.30 2.86
N LYS A 113 3.40 2.81 1.65
CA LYS A 113 4.38 3.59 0.87
C LYS A 113 4.88 4.81 1.65
N GLU A 114 3.96 5.58 2.23
CA GLU A 114 4.28 6.75 3.07
C GLU A 114 5.09 6.37 4.32
N SER A 115 4.76 5.25 4.95
CA SER A 115 5.50 4.75 6.12
C SER A 115 6.94 4.38 5.76
N VAL A 116 7.14 3.66 4.66
CA VAL A 116 8.47 3.23 4.18
C VAL A 116 9.33 4.42 3.79
N GLN A 117 8.77 5.43 3.10
CA GLN A 117 9.50 6.64 2.76
C GLN A 117 10.05 7.36 4.01
N ARG A 118 9.25 7.44 5.09
CA ARG A 118 9.71 8.05 6.36
C ARG A 118 10.79 7.25 7.07
N MET A 119 10.79 5.93 6.95
CA MET A 119 11.84 5.08 7.56
C MET A 119 13.19 5.18 6.84
N GLY A 120 13.19 5.49 5.53
CA GLY A 120 14.40 5.67 4.75
C GLY A 120 15.06 7.05 4.88
N MET A 121 14.42 7.99 5.58
CA MET A 121 14.99 9.31 5.83
C MET A 121 15.69 9.28 7.19
N PRO A 122 17.01 9.56 7.27
CA PRO A 122 17.67 9.72 8.57
C PRO A 122 16.93 10.82 9.32
N SER A 123 16.48 10.52 10.53
CA SER A 123 15.81 11.51 11.35
C SER A 123 16.78 12.69 11.51
N SER A 124 16.34 13.93 11.26
CA SER A 124 17.22 15.10 11.34
C SER A 124 17.90 15.28 12.70
N LYS A 125 17.49 14.52 13.73
CA LYS A 125 18.14 14.47 15.05
C LYS A 125 19.51 13.78 15.02
N GLU A 126 19.78 12.88 14.08
CA GLU A 126 21.08 12.19 13.94
C GLU A 126 22.13 13.05 13.24
N LEU A 127 21.72 14.11 12.53
CA LEU A 127 22.61 15.00 11.78
C LEU A 127 23.22 16.13 12.63
N ASP A 128 22.65 16.41 13.81
CA ASP A 128 23.20 17.39 14.75
C ASP A 128 24.26 16.77 15.69
N GLU A 129 24.14 15.50 16.06
CA GLU A 129 25.14 14.83 16.94
C GLU A 129 26.50 14.60 16.26
N TRP A 130 26.56 14.48 14.92
CA TRP A 130 27.85 14.34 14.21
C TRP A 130 28.64 15.66 14.17
N LYS A 131 27.97 16.82 14.23
CA LYS A 131 28.65 18.12 14.12
C LYS A 131 29.33 18.55 15.41
N ASP A 132 28.84 18.09 16.56
CA ASP A 132 29.43 18.44 17.87
C ASP A 132 30.64 17.57 18.25
N SER A 133 30.84 16.40 17.61
CA SER A 133 31.99 15.53 17.89
C SER A 133 33.28 15.89 17.13
N LYS A 134 33.27 16.88 16.22
CA LYS A 134 34.45 17.18 15.37
C LYS A 134 35.21 18.47 15.69
N PHE A 135 34.88 19.18 16.78
CA PHE A 135 35.51 20.47 17.13
C PHE A 135 36.23 20.54 18.49
N GLN A 136 36.49 19.43 19.18
CA GLN A 136 37.28 19.42 20.43
C GLN A 136 38.55 18.56 20.37
N THR A 137 39.36 18.66 19.32
CA THR A 137 40.79 18.28 19.39
C THR A 137 41.61 19.05 18.35
N ALA A 138 41.85 20.34 18.56
CA ALA A 138 42.84 21.09 17.78
C ALA A 138 43.40 22.29 18.57
N SER A 139 44.21 22.02 19.58
CA SER A 139 45.27 22.94 20.05
C SER A 139 46.27 22.19 20.92
N ALA A 140 47.30 21.64 20.28
CA ALA A 140 48.70 21.79 20.69
C ALA A 140 49.61 20.88 19.85
N GLU A 141 50.33 21.54 18.94
CA GLU A 141 51.77 21.37 18.68
C GLU A 141 52.35 20.14 17.94
N LYS A 142 53.21 20.51 16.97
CA LYS A 142 54.41 19.86 16.40
C LYS A 142 54.22 18.73 15.37
N GLN A 143 54.42 18.99 14.08
CA GLN A 143 55.67 19.21 13.31
C GLN A 143 56.38 17.90 12.90
N VAL A 144 56.70 17.84 11.60
CA VAL A 144 57.76 17.11 10.87
C VAL A 144 57.37 15.82 10.11
N HIS A 145 57.69 15.87 8.80
CA HIS A 145 58.10 14.80 7.87
C HIS A 145 57.01 13.94 7.20
N ASN A 146 57.07 13.50 5.94
CA ASN A 146 57.64 13.87 4.61
C ASN A 146 57.32 12.63 3.73
N MET A 147 57.06 12.80 2.43
CA MET A 147 57.25 11.80 1.34
C MET A 147 56.33 10.55 1.40
N ASP A 148 55.81 9.94 0.33
CA ASP A 148 56.11 9.94 -1.09
C ASP A 148 54.83 9.67 -1.92
N GLU A 149 54.96 9.99 -3.21
CA GLU A 149 54.17 9.61 -4.38
C GLU A 149 53.77 8.12 -4.41
N ASP A 150 52.57 7.83 -4.93
CA ASP A 150 52.45 6.74 -5.92
C ASP A 150 51.19 6.94 -6.77
N GLU A 151 51.42 7.22 -8.06
CA GLU A 151 50.45 7.19 -9.14
C GLU A 151 50.37 5.75 -9.67
N SER A 152 49.17 5.22 -9.83
CA SER A 152 48.99 4.09 -10.75
C SER A 152 47.66 4.22 -11.48
N GLU A 153 47.76 4.80 -12.68
CA GLU A 153 46.88 4.55 -13.81
C GLU A 153 46.88 3.04 -14.13
N SER A 154 45.72 2.49 -14.47
CA SER A 154 45.64 1.23 -15.21
C SER A 154 44.47 1.33 -16.16
N ASP A 155 44.80 1.65 -17.40
CA ASP A 155 44.07 1.26 -18.60
C ASP A 155 44.07 -0.27 -18.71
N ASP A 156 42.94 -0.85 -19.13
CA ASP A 156 42.91 -2.17 -19.77
C ASP A 156 41.73 -2.22 -20.75
N ASP A 157 42.10 -1.83 -21.97
CA ASP A 157 41.72 -2.29 -23.31
C ASP A 157 40.38 -2.96 -23.60
N GLU A 158 39.79 -2.40 -24.66
CA GLU A 158 38.81 -2.98 -25.56
C GLU A 158 39.32 -4.28 -26.21
N ASP A 159 38.45 -5.27 -26.39
CA ASP A 159 38.63 -6.22 -27.48
C ASP A 159 37.29 -6.60 -28.12
N ASP A 160 37.38 -6.66 -29.43
CA ASP A 160 36.34 -6.42 -30.41
C ASP A 160 35.93 -7.76 -31.08
N VAL A 161 34.77 -7.74 -31.77
CA VAL A 161 34.33 -8.67 -32.83
C VAL A 161 34.28 -10.20 -32.61
N LYS A 162 33.10 -10.79 -32.88
CA LYS A 162 32.80 -11.44 -34.19
C LYS A 162 31.40 -12.06 -34.23
N MET A 163 30.66 -11.67 -35.27
CA MET A 163 29.39 -12.25 -35.69
C MET A 163 29.57 -13.61 -36.35
N GLU A 164 28.66 -14.55 -36.08
CA GLU A 164 28.39 -15.69 -36.98
C GLU A 164 26.89 -16.00 -37.01
N ILE A 165 26.29 -15.52 -38.12
CA ILE A 165 25.20 -16.02 -38.98
C ILE A 165 24.14 -16.95 -38.36
#